data_AF-A0A9W8XK42-F1
#
_entry.id   AF-A0A9W8XK42-F1
#
_cell.length_a   1.000
_cell.length_b   1.000
_cell.length_c   1.000
_cell.angle_alpha   90.00
_cell.angle_beta   90.00
_cell.angle_gamma   90.00
#
_symmetry.space_group_name_H-M   'P 1'
#
loop_
_entity.id
_entity.type
_entity.pdbx_description
1 polymer ?
#
loop_
_entity_poly.entity_id
_entity_poly.type
_entity_poly.pdbx_seq_one_letter_code
_entity_poly.pdbx_strand_id
1 'polypeptide(L)' 'MAEDAQSSPFIKNLASSDKRTRDSALASLRAFLSSRSEISELDLLKLWKGLFYCLWMQDKPAHQQALSRSPR' A
#
# COMPACT_ATOMS: atom_id res chain seq x y z
N MET A 1 23.75 -8.78 9.67
CA MET A 1 22.83 -7.93 10.45
C MET A 1 21.75 -7.42 9.50
N ALA A 2 20.57 -8.04 9.53
CA ALA A 2 19.39 -7.62 8.75
C ALA A 2 18.56 -6.66 9.61
N GLU A 3 19.21 -5.58 10.02
CA GLU A 3 18.60 -4.55 10.85
C GLU A 3 17.97 -3.48 9.95
N ASP A 4 16.77 -3.08 10.35
CA ASP A 4 15.87 -2.18 9.66
C ASP A 4 15.20 -2.72 8.38
N ALA A 5 14.43 -3.79 8.60
CA ALA A 5 13.02 -3.74 8.26
C ALA A 5 12.37 -2.54 8.99
N GLN A 6 12.76 -1.33 8.58
CA GLN A 6 12.20 -0.06 9.03
C GLN A 6 10.73 -0.19 8.68
N SER A 7 9.96 -0.57 9.68
CA SER A 7 8.64 -1.15 9.53
C SER A 7 7.76 -0.03 9.04
N SER A 8 7.70 0.15 7.72
CA SER A 8 6.91 1.17 7.05
C SER A 8 5.49 1.03 7.58
N PRO A 9 5.09 1.85 8.58
CA PRO A 9 3.97 1.48 9.44
C PRO A 9 2.66 1.59 8.68
N PHE A 10 2.69 2.25 7.51
CA PHE A 10 1.61 2.33 6.57
C PHE A 10 1.33 1.00 5.83
N ILE A 11 2.31 0.09 5.67
CA ILE A 11 2.10 -1.15 4.88
C ILE A 11 1.02 -2.02 5.53
N LYS A 12 1.06 -2.19 6.86
CA LYS A 12 -0.01 -2.89 7.59
C LYS A 12 -1.36 -2.17 7.48
N ASN A 13 -1.34 -0.84 7.38
CA ASN A 13 -2.56 -0.04 7.26
C ASN A 13 -3.21 -0.15 5.88
N LEU A 14 -2.49 -0.58 4.83
CA LEU A 14 -3.08 -0.91 3.53
C LEU A 14 -4.10 -2.06 3.63
N ALA A 15 -3.92 -2.97 4.59
CA ALA A 15 -4.81 -4.09 4.86
C ALA A 15 -5.82 -3.81 6.00
N SER A 16 -5.96 -2.55 6.45
CA SER A 16 -6.93 -2.19 7.50
C SER A 16 -8.38 -2.37 7.02
N SER A 17 -9.28 -2.78 7.92
CA SER A 17 -10.72 -2.81 7.63
C SER A 17 -11.34 -1.42 7.47
N ASP A 18 -10.77 -0.41 8.11
CA ASP A 18 -11.24 0.97 8.02
C ASP A 18 -10.78 1.63 6.70
N LYS A 19 -11.74 2.15 5.92
CA LYS A 19 -11.46 2.79 4.63
C LYS A 19 -10.55 4.01 4.77
N ARG A 20 -10.78 4.85 5.79
CA ARG A 20 -10.01 6.09 5.96
C ARG A 20 -8.53 5.79 6.25
N THR A 21 -8.29 4.74 7.04
CA THR A 21 -6.96 4.22 7.32
C THR A 21 -6.26 3.72 6.05
N ARG A 22 -6.96 2.96 5.19
CA ARG A 22 -6.41 2.51 3.90
C ARG A 22 -6.10 3.67 2.96
N ASP A 23 -7.00 4.65 2.86
CA ASP A 23 -6.83 5.82 2.00
C ASP A 23 -5.60 6.66 2.45
N SER A 24 -5.42 6.85 3.76
CA SER A 24 -4.22 7.51 4.30
C SER A 24 -2.95 6.71 4.03
N ALA A 25 -3.00 5.38 4.15
CA ALA A 25 -1.86 4.52 3.85
C ALA A 25 -1.47 4.55 2.37
N LEU A 26 -2.45 4.62 1.46
CA LEU A 26 -2.21 4.82 0.03
C LEU A 26 -1.56 6.18 -0.27
N ALA A 27 -1.94 7.25 0.44
CA ALA A 27 -1.28 8.55 0.32
C ALA A 27 0.19 8.49 0.78
N SER A 28 0.46 7.84 1.92
CA SER A 28 1.84 7.61 2.40
C SER A 28 2.65 6.74 1.44
N LEU A 29 2.04 5.70 0.86
CA LEU A 29 2.67 4.86 -0.16
C LEU A 29 3.10 5.69 -1.37
N ARG A 30 2.23 6.57 -1.88
CA ARG A 30 2.58 7.46 -3.01
C ARG A 30 3.78 8.33 -2.69
N ALA A 31 3.77 9.01 -1.54
CA ALA A 31 4.90 9.83 -1.11
C ALA A 31 6.19 9.01 -0.94
N PHE A 32 6.09 7.81 -0.37
CA PHE A 32 7.22 6.89 -0.22
C PHE A 32 7.82 6.52 -1.58
N LEU A 33 6.99 6.10 -2.54
CA LEU A 33 7.43 5.73 -3.89
C LEU A 33 8.00 6.93 -4.67
N SER A 34 7.45 8.13 -4.50
CA SER A 34 7.98 9.34 -5.15
C SER A 34 9.35 9.78 -4.61
N SER A 35 9.68 9.43 -3.37
CA SER A 35 10.93 9.83 -2.72
C SER A 35 12.08 8.84 -2.89
N ARG A 36 11.82 7.62 -3.38
CA ARG A 36 12.82 6.54 -3.47
C ARG A 36 13.10 6.14 -4.92
N SER A 37 14.38 6.04 -5.24
CA SER A 37 14.87 5.45 -6.50
C SER A 37 14.98 3.93 -6.44
N GLU A 38 15.25 3.37 -5.25
CA GLU A 38 15.52 1.95 -5.06
C GLU A 38 14.69 1.38 -3.90
N ILE A 39 14.09 0.21 -4.16
CA ILE A 39 13.26 -0.53 -3.20
C ILE A 39 13.74 -1.97 -3.23
N SER A 40 13.99 -2.54 -2.05
CA SER A 40 14.39 -3.96 -1.94
C SER A 40 13.27 -4.87 -2.44
N GLU A 41 13.63 -6.04 -2.99
CA GLU A 41 12.65 -7.04 -3.43
C GLU A 41 11.71 -7.46 -2.29
N LEU A 42 12.26 -7.64 -1.08
CA LEU A 42 11.47 -7.98 0.10
C LEU A 42 10.43 -6.92 0.44
N ASP A 43 10.76 -5.63 0.31
CA ASP A 43 9.80 -4.56 0.56
C ASP A 43 8.78 -4.44 -0.56
N LEU A 44 9.16 -4.67 -1.82
CA LEU A 44 8.21 -4.79 -2.93
C LEU A 44 7.18 -5.90 -2.67
N LEU A 45 7.61 -7.06 -2.18
CA LEU A 45 6.70 -8.17 -1.82
C LEU A 45 5.73 -7.78 -0.69
N LYS A 46 6.22 -7.07 0.34
CA LYS A 46 5.35 -6.57 1.43
C LYS A 46 4.34 -5.54 0.92
N LEU A 47 4.78 -4.60 0.08
CA LEU A 47 3.92 -3.57 -0.53
C LEU A 47 2.85 -4.22 -1.40
N TRP A 48 3.24 -5.19 -2.23
CA TRP A 48 2.32 -5.93 -3.09
C TRP A 48 1.25 -6.67 -2.26
N LYS A 49 1.65 -7.35 -1.17
CA LYS A 49 0.70 -7.99 -0.25
C LYS A 49 -0.26 -6.98 0.36
N GLY A 50 0.23 -5.83 0.81
CA GLY A 50 -0.60 -4.75 1.35
C GLY A 50 -1.61 -4.21 0.33
N LEU A 51 -1.16 -3.96 -0.91
CA LEU A 51 -2.02 -3.50 -2.01
C LEU A 51 -3.07 -4.53 -2.42
N PHE A 52 -2.70 -5.81 -2.47
CA PHE A 52 -3.63 -6.90 -2.73
C PHE A 52 -4.79 -6.89 -1.73
N TYR A 53 -4.48 -6.82 -0.43
CA TYR A 53 -5.53 -6.74 0.59
C TYR A 53 -6.28 -5.40 0.57
N CYS A 54 -5.63 -4.30 0.21
CA CYS A 54 -6.32 -3.02 0.03
C CYS A 54 -7.43 -3.09 -1.03
N LEU A 55 -7.18 -3.79 -2.13
CA LEU A 55 -8.16 -4.05 -3.18
C LEU A 55 -9.22 -5.06 -2.71
N TRP A 56 -8.79 -6.15 -2.05
CA TRP A 56 -9.67 -7.18 -1.50
C TRP A 56 -10.73 -6.61 -0.56
N MET A 57 -10.37 -5.62 0.26
CA MET A 57 -11.26 -4.96 1.22
C MET A 57 -12.23 -3.94 0.59
N GLN A 58 -12.29 -3.83 -0.75
CA GLN A 58 -13.31 -3.02 -1.44
C GLN A 58 -14.46 -3.91 -1.92
N ASP A 59 -15.66 -3.70 -1.37
CA ASP A 59 -16.83 -4.49 -1.75
C ASP A 59 -17.44 -4.07 -3.09
N LYS A 60 -17.29 -2.81 -3.49
CA LYS A 60 -17.96 -2.25 -4.67
C LYS A 60 -17.08 -2.38 -5.92
N PRO A 61 -17.56 -3.00 -7.02
CA PRO A 61 -16.79 -3.13 -8.26
C PRO A 61 -16.28 -1.81 -8.82
N ALA A 62 -17.07 -0.74 -8.73
CA ALA A 62 -16.66 0.59 -9.17
C ALA A 62 -15.44 1.12 -8.38
N HIS A 63 -15.37 0.86 -7.08
CA HIS A 63 -14.23 1.25 -6.25
C HIS A 63 -13.01 0.37 -6.50
N GLN A 64 -13.21 -0.93 -6.74
CA GLN A 64 -12.13 -1.83 -7.17
C GLN A 64 -11.50 -1.34 -8.48
N GLN A 65 -12.33 -1.01 -9.48
CA GLN A 65 -11.86 -0.46 -10.76
C GLN A 65 -11.11 0.86 -10.57
N ALA A 66 -11.61 1.75 -9.71
CA ALA A 66 -10.95 3.02 -9.41
C ALA A 66 -9.57 2.81 -8.77
N LEU A 67 -9.44 1.88 -7.81
CA LEU A 67 -8.15 1.54 -7.20
C LEU A 67 -7.16 0.93 -8.19
N SER A 68 -7.62 -0.01 -9.02
CA SER A 68 -6.76 -0.69 -10.00
C SER A 68 -6.29 0.23 -11.11
N ARG A 69 -7.13 1.21 -11.49
CA ARG A 69 -6.79 2.19 -12.53
C ARG A 69 -5.98 3.37 -12.02
N SER A 70 -6.03 3.64 -10.69
CA SER A 70 -5.45 4.81 -10.00
C SER A 70 -4.73 5.78 -10.95
N PRO A 71 -5.46 6.63 -11.67
CA PRO A 71 -4.86 7.53 -12.64
C PRO A 71 -4.29 8.76 -11.93
N ARG A 72 -2.98 8.98 -12.11
CA ARG A 72 -2.14 10.15 -11.70
C ARG A 72 -2.07 10.47 -10.21
#